data_AF-A0A920EZF2-F1
#
_entry.id   AF-A0A920EZF2-F1
#
_cell.length_a   1.000
_cell.length_b   1.000
_cell.length_c   1.000
_cell.angle_alpha   90.00
_cell.angle_beta   90.00
_cell.angle_gamma   90.00
#
_symmetry.space_group_name_H-M   'P 1'
#
loop_
_entity.id
_entity.type
_entity.pdbx_description
1 polymer ?
#
loop_
_entity_poly.entity_id
_entity_poly.type
_entity_poly.pdbx_seq_one_letter_code
_entity_poly.pdbx_strand_id
1 'polypeptide(L)'
;MPDDFGQESVTLSKRATRNYEIDRVVRHVKEQVGIVERVSVAVVVNDKRTHTDPETEETPVTKNGTNDTNSSKIAGYSQEEINRLTNLVKGVVGFKEDRGDVVTLLPTNFYVDPPLPWFKDQ
;
A
#
# COMPACT_ATOMS: atom_id res chain seq x y z
N MET A 1 62.37 -40.54 -72.50
CA MET A 1 61.13 -39.84 -72.10
C MET A 1 60.68 -40.42 -70.76
N PRO A 2 60.37 -39.60 -69.75
CA PRO A 2 59.72 -40.04 -68.51
C PRO A 2 58.19 -39.79 -68.57
N ASP A 3 57.41 -40.73 -68.06
CA ASP A 3 55.95 -40.63 -67.91
C ASP A 3 55.59 -39.88 -66.61
N ASP A 4 54.86 -38.77 -66.72
CA ASP A 4 54.35 -37.95 -65.62
C ASP A 4 52.91 -38.39 -65.28
N PHE A 5 52.74 -39.13 -64.18
CA PHE A 5 51.42 -39.50 -63.66
C PHE A 5 50.93 -38.45 -62.68
N GLY A 6 50.26 -37.42 -63.20
CA GLY A 6 49.52 -36.45 -62.40
C GLY A 6 48.40 -37.13 -61.61
N GLN A 7 48.54 -37.17 -60.27
CA GLN A 7 47.45 -37.55 -59.37
C GLN A 7 46.42 -36.41 -59.32
N GLU A 8 45.25 -36.63 -59.94
CA GLU A 8 44.08 -35.80 -59.66
C GLU A 8 43.67 -35.96 -58.19
N SER A 9 43.71 -34.86 -57.44
CA SER A 9 43.18 -34.80 -56.09
C SER A 9 41.66 -34.70 -56.13
N VAL A 10 40.97 -35.81 -55.87
CA VAL A 10 39.50 -35.81 -55.77
C VAL A 10 39.10 -35.12 -54.46
N THR A 11 38.56 -33.90 -54.57
CA THR A 11 37.99 -33.16 -53.44
C THR A 11 36.57 -33.65 -53.15
N LEU A 12 36.41 -34.52 -52.15
CA LEU A 12 35.08 -34.92 -51.67
C LEU A 12 34.48 -33.83 -50.76
N SER A 13 33.51 -33.08 -51.30
CA SER A 13 32.66 -32.17 -50.55
C SER A 13 31.37 -32.88 -50.13
N LYS A 14 31.04 -32.89 -48.84
CA LYS A 14 29.78 -33.45 -48.33
C LYS A 14 29.01 -32.39 -47.54
N ARG A 15 27.87 -31.95 -48.09
CA ARG A 15 26.94 -31.02 -47.42
C ARG A 15 25.71 -31.81 -47.00
N ALA A 16 25.38 -31.79 -45.71
CA ALA A 16 24.18 -32.42 -45.17
C ALA A 16 23.44 -31.40 -44.31
N THR A 17 22.18 -31.14 -44.64
CA THR A 17 21.27 -30.36 -43.82
C THR A 17 20.52 -31.32 -42.91
N ARG A 18 20.52 -31.06 -41.60
CA ARG A 18 19.70 -31.80 -40.63
C ARG A 18 18.64 -30.87 -40.08
N ASN A 19 17.38 -31.28 -40.24
CA ASN A 19 16.25 -30.63 -39.61
C ASN A 19 15.99 -31.32 -38.27
N TYR A 20 15.79 -30.53 -37.23
CA TYR A 20 15.43 -31.00 -35.90
C TYR A 20 14.06 -30.43 -35.55
N GLU A 21 13.20 -31.27 -34.98
CA GLU A 21 12.01 -30.80 -34.31
C GLU A 21 12.38 -30.55 -32.85
N ILE A 22 12.13 -29.33 -32.38
CA ILE A 22 12.35 -28.94 -31.00
C ILE A 22 11.03 -29.09 -30.27
N ASP A 23 11.07 -29.70 -29.09
CA ASP A 23 9.92 -29.77 -28.19
C ASP A 23 9.46 -28.35 -27.85
N ARG A 24 8.21 -28.03 -28.21
CA ARG A 24 7.57 -26.75 -27.91
C ARG A 24 6.59 -26.93 -26.77
N VAL A 25 6.77 -26.16 -25.70
CA VAL A 25 5.77 -26.04 -24.63
C VAL A 25 4.94 -24.78 -24.89
N VAL A 26 3.64 -24.95 -25.15
CA VAL A 26 2.70 -23.83 -25.29
C VAL A 26 1.86 -23.72 -24.04
N ARG A 27 2.02 -22.61 -23.31
CA ARG A 27 1.16 -22.28 -22.17
C ARG A 27 0.06 -21.33 -22.63
N HIS A 28 -1.19 -21.73 -22.43
CA HIS A 28 -2.35 -20.84 -22.52
C HIS A 28 -2.70 -20.37 -21.10
N VAL A 29 -2.67 -19.07 -20.86
CA VAL A 29 -3.17 -18.46 -19.62
C VAL A 29 -4.45 -17.72 -19.96
N LYS A 30 -5.55 -18.12 -19.33
CA LYS A 30 -6.80 -17.36 -19.37
C LYS A 30 -6.91 -16.62 -18.04
N GLU A 31 -6.72 -15.31 -18.08
CA GLU A 31 -6.82 -14.49 -16.89
C GLU A 31 -8.28 -14.46 -16.41
N GLN A 32 -8.46 -14.49 -15.08
CA GLN A 32 -9.77 -14.36 -14.47
C GLN A 32 -10.20 -12.88 -14.55
N VAL A 33 -11.43 -12.62 -14.99
CA VAL A 33 -12.01 -11.28 -14.99
C VAL A 33 -12.40 -10.88 -13.56
N GLY A 34 -12.26 -9.59 -13.21
CA GLY A 34 -12.62 -9.06 -11.89
C GLY A 34 -11.49 -9.08 -10.86
N ILE A 35 -10.23 -9.17 -11.29
CA ILE A 35 -9.08 -8.97 -10.41
C ILE A 35 -9.06 -7.50 -9.98
N VAL A 36 -8.86 -7.25 -8.69
CA VAL A 36 -8.72 -5.89 -8.15
C VAL A 36 -7.33 -5.37 -8.51
N GLU A 37 -7.27 -4.29 -9.28
CA GLU A 37 -6.02 -3.63 -9.69
C GLU A 37 -5.46 -2.69 -8.64
N ARG A 38 -6.31 -2.02 -7.85
CA ARG A 38 -5.91 -1.08 -6.80
C ARG A 38 -7.04 -0.85 -5.79
N VAL A 39 -6.67 -0.68 -4.52
CA VAL A 39 -7.57 -0.26 -3.44
C VAL A 39 -7.11 1.08 -2.86
N SER A 40 -8.04 2.00 -2.66
CA SER A 40 -7.78 3.31 -2.04
C SER A 40 -8.74 3.51 -0.88
N VAL A 41 -8.21 3.73 0.32
CA VAL A 41 -9.01 3.80 1.55
C VAL A 41 -8.63 5.05 2.33
N ALA A 42 -9.63 5.86 2.65
CA ALA A 42 -9.49 6.99 3.57
C ALA A 42 -10.34 6.72 4.81
N VAL A 43 -9.70 6.78 5.97
CA VAL A 43 -10.36 6.57 7.27
C VAL A 43 -10.24 7.83 8.08
N VAL A 44 -11.37 8.31 8.58
CA VAL A 44 -11.42 9.47 9.45
C VAL A 44 -11.86 9.01 10.84
N VAL A 45 -11.13 9.43 11.87
CA VAL A 45 -11.40 9.02 13.26
C VAL A 45 -11.71 10.26 14.09
N ASN A 46 -12.77 10.18 14.90
CA ASN A 46 -13.11 11.26 15.81
C ASN A 46 -12.02 11.44 16.88
N ASP A 47 -11.82 12.67 17.34
CA ASP A 47 -10.93 12.94 18.47
C ASP A 47 -11.35 12.12 19.71
N LYS A 48 -10.36 11.65 20.48
CA LYS A 48 -10.65 11.02 21.76
C LYS A 48 -11.27 12.07 22.68
N ARG A 49 -12.59 11.98 22.90
CA ARG A 49 -13.26 12.75 23.95
C ARG A 49 -12.66 12.33 25.28
N THR A 50 -11.93 13.23 25.92
CA THR A 50 -11.68 13.16 27.36
C THR A 50 -13.00 13.48 28.03
N HIS A 51 -13.87 12.48 28.18
CA HIS A 51 -15.09 12.62 28.96
C HIS A 51 -14.67 12.84 30.41
N THR A 52 -14.67 14.09 30.87
CA THR A 52 -14.95 14.38 32.27
C THR A 52 -16.46 14.21 32.41
N ASP A 53 -16.89 13.20 33.16
CA ASP A 53 -18.30 12.99 33.49
C ASP A 53 -18.91 14.28 34.05
N PRO A 54 -20.14 14.65 33.67
CA PRO A 54 -20.79 15.88 34.13
C PRO A 54 -21.28 15.84 35.59
N GLU A 55 -21.01 14.79 36.37
CA GLU A 55 -21.42 14.71 37.78
C GLU A 55 -20.37 15.26 38.76
N THR A 56 -19.18 15.60 38.29
CA THR A 56 -18.23 16.40 39.07
C THR A 56 -17.97 17.67 38.29
N GLU A 57 -18.48 18.80 38.79
CA GLU A 57 -18.06 20.13 38.35
C GLU A 57 -16.55 20.29 38.59
N GLU A 58 -15.74 19.83 37.66
CA GLU A 58 -14.36 20.23 37.53
C GLU A 58 -14.22 20.93 36.18
N THR A 59 -14.26 22.26 36.28
CA THR A 59 -13.78 23.29 35.36
C THR A 59 -13.12 22.80 34.06
N PRO A 60 -13.43 23.43 32.91
CA PRO A 60 -12.76 23.12 31.65
C PRO A 60 -11.26 23.29 31.86
N VAL A 61 -10.53 22.19 31.79
CA VAL A 61 -9.07 22.18 31.90
C VAL A 61 -8.51 22.79 30.61
N THR A 62 -8.57 24.12 30.54
CA THR A 62 -7.48 24.89 29.95
C THR A 62 -6.29 24.69 30.90
N LYS A 63 -5.49 23.65 30.67
CA LYS A 63 -4.13 23.58 31.24
C LYS A 63 -3.13 23.62 30.11
N ASN A 64 -2.76 24.85 29.78
CA ASN A 64 -1.37 25.16 29.47
C ASN A 64 -0.51 24.76 30.69
N GLY A 65 0.54 23.97 30.47
CA GLY A 65 1.60 23.61 31.42
C GLY A 65 1.18 22.52 32.43
N THR A 66 1.93 21.45 32.69
CA THR A 66 3.38 21.26 32.60
C THR A 66 3.69 19.75 32.69
N ASN A 67 4.47 19.25 31.73
CA ASN A 67 5.35 18.06 31.73
C ASN A 67 4.79 16.69 32.18
N ASP A 68 4.50 15.82 31.20
CA ASP A 68 4.95 14.42 31.23
C ASP A 68 5.12 13.87 29.80
N THR A 69 6.38 13.62 29.42
CA THR A 69 6.86 12.93 28.21
C THR A 69 6.23 13.35 26.86
N ASN A 70 6.98 14.16 26.12
CA ASN A 70 6.75 14.62 24.75
C ASN A 70 6.37 13.51 23.75
N SER A 71 5.10 13.12 23.70
CA SER A 71 4.50 12.55 22.51
C SER A 71 3.40 13.50 22.08
N SER A 72 3.66 14.29 21.05
CA SER A 72 2.69 15.21 20.45
C SER A 72 1.43 14.41 20.10
N LYS A 73 0.38 14.53 20.92
CA LYS A 73 -0.89 13.83 20.68
C LYS A 73 -1.66 14.63 19.63
N ILE A 74 -1.87 14.03 18.47
CA ILE A 74 -2.71 14.62 17.42
C ILE A 74 -4.14 14.18 17.72
N ALA A 75 -5.05 15.12 17.99
CA ALA A 75 -6.47 14.81 18.26
C ALA A 75 -6.68 13.80 19.42
N GLY A 76 -5.78 13.82 20.41
CA GLY A 76 -5.80 12.92 21.56
C GLY A 76 -5.19 11.53 21.31
N TYR A 77 -4.75 11.22 20.08
CA TYR A 77 -4.05 9.98 19.75
C TYR A 77 -2.53 10.18 19.75
N SER A 78 -1.78 9.21 20.27
CA SER A 78 -0.33 9.18 20.06
C SER A 78 0.01 8.70 18.65
N GLN A 79 1.23 8.96 18.18
CA GLN A 79 1.68 8.49 16.86
C GLN A 79 1.66 6.96 16.77
N GLU A 80 2.00 6.27 17.87
CA GLU A 80 1.95 4.80 17.96
C GLU A 80 0.52 4.29 17.80
N GLU A 81 -0.46 4.97 18.38
CA GLU A 81 -1.88 4.60 18.24
C GLU A 81 -2.37 4.78 16.80
N ILE A 82 -2.01 5.90 16.16
CA ILE A 82 -2.31 6.15 14.75
C ILE A 82 -1.68 5.07 13.86
N ASN A 83 -0.43 4.68 14.13
CA ASN A 83 0.25 3.62 13.40
C ASN A 83 -0.44 2.26 13.59
N ARG A 84 -0.84 1.92 14.82
CA ARG A 84 -1.59 0.68 15.11
C ARG A 84 -2.92 0.63 14.37
N LEU A 85 -3.69 1.72 14.39
CA LEU A 85 -4.96 1.82 13.66
C LEU A 85 -4.74 1.70 12.16
N THR A 86 -3.73 2.38 11.62
CA THR A 86 -3.39 2.30 10.19
C THR A 86 -3.02 0.87 9.79
N ASN A 87 -2.24 0.17 10.61
CA ASN A 87 -1.87 -1.23 10.35
C ASN A 87 -3.07 -2.18 10.43
N LEU A 88 -3.99 -1.95 11.37
CA LEU A 88 -5.24 -2.70 11.46
C LEU A 88 -6.06 -2.53 10.18
N VAL A 89 -6.25 -1.28 9.73
CA VAL A 89 -6.99 -0.99 8.50
C VAL A 89 -6.32 -1.67 7.30
N LYS A 90 -4.99 -1.54 7.16
CA LYS A 90 -4.22 -2.22 6.09
C LYS A 90 -4.43 -3.73 6.08
N GLY A 91 -4.42 -4.38 7.24
CA GLY A 91 -4.67 -5.81 7.36
C GLY A 91 -6.08 -6.22 6.93
N VAL A 92 -7.10 -5.48 7.38
CA VAL A 92 -8.52 -5.78 7.08
C VAL A 92 -8.82 -5.64 5.58
N VAL A 93 -8.24 -4.64 4.91
CA VAL A 93 -8.50 -4.38 3.48
C VAL A 93 -7.62 -5.22 2.54
N GLY A 94 -6.70 -6.02 3.11
CA GLY A 94 -5.74 -6.80 2.32
C GLY A 94 -4.81 -5.91 1.50
N PHE A 95 -4.29 -4.85 2.12
CA PHE A 95 -3.37 -3.89 1.52
C PHE A 95 -2.17 -4.59 0.87
N LYS A 96 -1.87 -4.21 -0.38
CA LYS A 96 -0.70 -4.65 -1.13
C LYS A 96 -0.01 -3.45 -1.76
N GLU A 97 1.22 -3.19 -1.34
CA GLU A 97 2.04 -2.12 -1.92
C GLU A 97 2.36 -2.37 -3.40
N ASP A 98 2.64 -3.63 -3.76
CA ASP A 98 2.91 -4.02 -5.16
C ASP A 98 1.69 -3.84 -6.09
N ARG A 99 0.47 -3.88 -5.52
CA ARG A 99 -0.77 -3.57 -6.24
C ARG A 99 -0.99 -2.05 -6.38
N GLY A 100 -0.19 -1.24 -5.69
CA GLY A 100 -0.33 0.21 -5.66
C GLY A 100 -1.44 0.70 -4.72
N ASP A 101 -1.79 -0.09 -3.70
CA ASP A 101 -2.82 0.30 -2.75
C ASP A 101 -2.38 1.51 -1.90
N VAL A 102 -3.36 2.29 -1.45
CA VAL A 102 -3.12 3.47 -0.59
C VAL A 102 -4.12 3.48 0.56
N VAL A 103 -3.62 3.69 1.78
CA VAL A 103 -4.44 3.85 2.99
C VAL A 103 -4.01 5.11 3.71
N THR A 104 -4.96 5.99 3.98
CA THR A 104 -4.75 7.25 4.71
C THR A 104 -5.68 7.31 5.91
N LEU A 105 -5.13 7.66 7.08
CA LEU A 105 -5.89 7.85 8.31
C LEU A 105 -5.71 9.29 8.79
N LEU A 106 -6.83 9.99 9.01
CA LEU A 106 -6.85 11.35 9.50
C LEU A 106 -7.75 11.47 10.75
N PRO A 107 -7.22 11.92 11.89
CA PRO A 107 -8.06 12.23 13.03
C PRO A 107 -8.66 13.66 12.91
N THR A 108 -9.94 13.82 13.21
CA THR A 108 -10.62 15.13 13.22
C THR A 108 -11.83 15.13 14.13
N ASN A 109 -12.14 16.27 14.73
CA ASN A 109 -13.34 16.41 15.56
C ASN A 109 -14.60 16.42 14.68
N PHE A 110 -15.52 15.49 14.95
CA PHE A 110 -16.80 15.40 14.22
C PHE A 110 -17.86 16.34 14.78
N TYR A 111 -17.64 16.91 15.97
CA TYR A 111 -18.63 17.78 16.61
C TYR A 111 -18.45 19.23 16.18
N VAL A 112 -19.52 19.79 15.62
CA VAL A 112 -19.66 21.22 15.36
C VAL A 112 -20.49 21.79 16.49
N ASP A 113 -19.96 22.76 17.24
CA ASP A 113 -20.71 23.41 18.30
C ASP A 113 -21.98 24.06 17.71
N PRO A 114 -23.16 23.81 18.29
CA PRO A 114 -24.36 24.51 17.88
C PRO A 114 -24.15 26.02 18.08
N PRO A 115 -24.69 26.86 17.19
CA PRO A 115 -24.57 28.31 17.34
C PRO A 115 -25.07 28.72 18.72
N LEU A 116 -24.35 29.64 19.35
CA LEU A 116 -24.74 30.16 20.67
C LEU A 116 -26.19 30.65 20.61
N PRO A 117 -27.03 30.30 21.59
CA PRO A 117 -28.39 30.81 21.63
C PRO A 117 -28.37 32.33 21.78
N TRP A 118 -29.23 33.01 21.01
CA TRP A 118 -29.39 34.47 20.97
C TRP A 118 -29.62 35.15 22.34
N PHE A 119 -29.99 34.39 23.38
CA PHE A 119 -30.22 34.89 24.73
C PHE A 119 -28.97 34.95 25.62
N LYS A 120 -27.82 34.42 25.16
CA LYS A 120 -26.55 34.47 25.93
C LYS A 120 -25.73 35.73 25.66
N ASP A 121 -26.17 36.57 24.73
CA ASP A 121 -25.52 37.83 24.35
C ASP A 121 -26.11 39.06 25.09
N GLN A 122 -26.96 38.87 26.10
CA GLN A 122 -27.56 39.92 26.95
C GLN A 122 -27.03 39.90 28.38
#